data_AF-A0A0M6WPE6-F1
#
_entry.id   AF-A0A0M6WPE6-F1
#
_cell.length_a   1.000
_cell.length_b   1.000
_cell.length_c   1.000
_cell.angle_alpha   90.00
_cell.angle_beta   90.00
_cell.angle_gamma   90.00
#
_symmetry.space_group_name_H-M   'P 1'
#
loop_
_entity.id
_entity.type
_entity.pdbx_description
1 polymer ?
#
loop_
_entity_poly.entity_id
_entity_poly.type
_entity_poly.pdbx_seq_one_letter_code
_entity_poly.pdbx_strand_id
1 'polypeptide(L)'
;MRLTQEVYDYIEQQAGNGFNEKFENIILEAKKGESERKKELARLDKQIRKQQQKQNLVFSQLTNFDYFLNSFEAASKSLNDLKCHLKDAGLSLQRIEEVENNIKEIDNE
;
A
#
# COMPACT_ATOMS: atom_id res chain seq x y z
N MET A 1 -36.00 40.46 -20.55
CA MET A 1 -35.88 39.09 -20.00
C MET A 1 -36.59 39.09 -18.66
N ARG A 2 -37.48 38.14 -18.35
CA ARG A 2 -38.27 38.12 -17.10
C ARG A 2 -37.77 36.98 -16.21
N LEU A 3 -37.44 37.28 -14.95
CA LEU A 3 -37.05 36.28 -13.95
C LEU A 3 -38.27 35.42 -13.57
N THR A 4 -38.00 34.17 -13.18
CA THR A 4 -39.03 33.33 -12.57
C THR A 4 -39.42 33.92 -11.20
N GLN A 5 -40.65 33.66 -10.77
CA GLN A 5 -41.12 34.12 -9.46
C GLN A 5 -40.21 33.59 -8.34
N GLU A 6 -39.78 32.34 -8.44
CA GLU A 6 -38.85 31.71 -7.50
C GLU A 6 -37.52 32.49 -7.37
N VAL A 7 -36.91 32.86 -8.50
CA VAL A 7 -35.65 33.62 -8.48
C VAL A 7 -35.88 35.04 -7.93
N TYR A 8 -37.01 35.66 -8.27
CA TYR A 8 -37.37 36.97 -7.72
C TYR A 8 -37.54 36.93 -6.20
N ASP A 9 -38.30 35.96 -5.70
CA ASP A 9 -38.56 35.77 -4.26
C ASP A 9 -37.28 35.46 -3.50
N TYR A 10 -36.36 34.68 -4.09
CA TYR A 10 -35.04 34.43 -3.54
C TYR A 10 -34.19 35.70 -3.44
N ILE A 11 -34.21 36.57 -4.47
CA ILE A 11 -33.49 37.85 -4.45
C ILE A 11 -34.09 38.79 -3.40
N GLU A 12 -35.42 38.85 -3.27
CA GLU A 12 -36.07 39.74 -2.30
C GLU A 12 -35.75 39.40 -0.84
N GLN A 13 -35.43 38.15 -0.53
CA GLN A 13 -35.05 37.71 0.81
C GLN A 13 -33.63 38.14 1.22
N GLN A 14 -32.83 38.64 0.28
CA GLN A 14 -31.43 39.01 0.54
C GLN A 14 -31.29 40.42 1.13
N ALA A 15 -30.17 40.63 1.82
CA ALA A 15 -29.82 41.93 2.39
C ALA A 15 -29.41 42.93 1.29
N GLY A 16 -29.94 44.15 1.36
CA GLY A 16 -29.65 45.24 0.42
C GLY A 16 -30.85 46.16 0.20
N ASN A 17 -30.61 47.36 -0.33
CA ASN A 17 -31.66 48.33 -0.64
C ASN A 17 -32.13 48.18 -2.08
N GLY A 18 -33.29 47.55 -2.21
CA GLY A 18 -33.93 47.32 -3.50
C GLY A 18 -33.27 46.20 -4.30
N PHE A 19 -33.92 45.86 -5.41
CA PHE A 19 -33.63 44.66 -6.19
C PHE A 19 -32.18 44.57 -6.70
N ASN A 20 -31.65 45.68 -7.24
CA ASN A 20 -30.33 45.67 -7.88
C ASN A 20 -29.19 45.41 -6.89
N GLU A 21 -29.21 46.04 -5.71
CA GLU A 21 -28.18 45.84 -4.68
C GLU A 21 -28.22 44.40 -4.16
N LYS A 22 -29.42 43.86 -3.89
CA LYS A 22 -29.61 42.47 -3.47
C LYS A 22 -29.08 41.49 -4.52
N PHE A 23 -29.39 41.72 -5.79
CA PHE A 23 -28.89 40.91 -6.89
C PHE A 23 -27.36 40.98 -7.01
N GLU A 24 -26.78 42.17 -6.94
CA GLU A 24 -25.32 42.35 -6.98
C GLU A 24 -24.62 41.62 -5.84
N ASN A 25 -25.15 41.72 -4.61
CA ASN A 25 -24.62 41.03 -3.43
C ASN A 25 -24.59 39.51 -3.62
N ILE A 26 -25.65 38.92 -4.16
CA ILE A 26 -25.71 37.47 -4.45
C ILE A 26 -24.62 37.07 -5.45
N ILE A 27 -24.44 37.84 -6.52
CA ILE A 27 -23.46 37.53 -7.56
C ILE A 27 -22.04 37.64 -7.00
N LEU A 28 -21.76 38.66 -6.18
CA LEU A 28 -20.46 38.83 -5.52
C LEU A 28 -20.17 37.70 -4.52
N GLU A 29 -21.15 37.31 -3.71
CA GLU A 29 -21.04 36.19 -2.79
C GLU A 29 -20.81 34.88 -3.54
N ALA A 30 -21.60 34.61 -4.59
CA ALA A 30 -21.45 33.43 -5.42
C ALA A 30 -20.05 33.35 -6.06
N LYS A 31 -19.55 34.46 -6.61
CA LYS A 31 -18.21 34.56 -7.21
C LYS A 31 -17.12 34.29 -6.17
N LYS A 32 -17.24 34.85 -4.96
CA LYS A 32 -16.28 34.62 -3.87
C LYS A 32 -16.33 33.16 -3.41
N GLY A 33 -17.53 32.64 -3.16
CA GLY A 33 -17.76 31.26 -2.74
C GLY A 33 -17.27 30.24 -3.76
N GLU A 34 -17.43 30.49 -5.05
CA GLU A 34 -16.88 29.64 -6.11
C GLU A 34 -15.35 29.63 -6.09
N SER A 35 -14.71 30.79 -5.91
CA SER A 35 -13.25 30.87 -5.80
C SER A 35 -12.71 30.09 -4.60
N GLU A 36 -13.33 30.25 -3.43
CA GLU A 36 -12.92 29.52 -2.22
C GLU A 36 -13.17 28.01 -2.35
N ARG A 37 -14.29 27.59 -2.91
CA ARG A 37 -14.55 26.16 -3.19
C ARG A 37 -13.50 25.58 -4.13
N LYS A 38 -13.09 26.30 -5.18
CA LYS A 38 -12.03 25.84 -6.10
C LYS A 38 -10.68 25.68 -5.39
N LYS A 39 -10.31 26.62 -4.52
CA LYS A 39 -9.09 26.52 -3.70
C LYS A 39 -9.14 25.33 -2.77
N GLU A 40 -10.28 25.11 -2.11
CA GLU A 40 -10.46 24.00 -1.19
C GLU A 40 -10.41 22.65 -1.90
N LEU A 41 -11.05 22.52 -3.07
CA LEU A 41 -10.93 21.32 -3.92
C LEU A 41 -9.47 21.04 -4.30
N ALA A 42 -8.72 22.06 -4.75
CA ALA A 42 -7.32 21.89 -5.08
C ALA A 42 -6.46 21.45 -3.87
N ARG A 43 -6.78 21.98 -2.68
CA ARG A 43 -6.14 21.59 -1.42
C ARG A 43 -6.44 20.12 -1.09
N LEU A 44 -7.70 19.70 -1.19
CA LEU A 44 -8.13 18.32 -0.94
C LEU A 44 -7.51 17.35 -1.95
N ASP A 45 -7.49 17.67 -3.24
CA ASP A 45 -6.85 16.86 -4.28
C ASP A 45 -5.36 16.64 -4.01
N LYS A 46 -4.67 17.66 -3.50
CA LYS A 46 -3.26 17.55 -3.10
C LYS A 46 -3.09 16.60 -1.91
N GLN A 47 -4.02 16.63 -0.94
CA GLN A 47 -3.99 15.72 0.20
C GLN A 47 -4.30 14.28 -0.20
N ILE A 48 -5.28 14.07 -1.08
CA ILE A 48 -5.62 12.76 -1.65
C ILE A 48 -4.39 12.17 -2.35
N ARG A 49 -3.75 12.92 -3.24
CA ARG A 49 -2.53 12.46 -3.93
C ARG A 49 -1.41 12.08 -2.98
N LYS A 50 -1.18 12.87 -1.92
CA LYS A 50 -0.17 12.56 -0.89
C LYS A 50 -0.50 11.26 -0.14
N GLN A 51 -1.76 11.03 0.19
CA GLN A 51 -2.21 9.79 0.85
C GLN A 51 -2.05 8.58 -0.08
N GLN A 52 -2.43 8.71 -1.35
CA GLN A 52 -2.27 7.65 -2.35
C GLN A 52 -0.79 7.27 -2.56
N GLN A 53 0.12 8.26 -2.61
CA GLN A 53 1.55 7.99 -2.71
C GLN A 53 2.08 7.21 -1.51
N LYS A 54 1.68 7.59 -0.29
CA LYS A 54 2.04 6.85 0.93
C LYS A 54 1.50 5.43 0.91
N GLN A 55 0.24 5.27 0.52
CA GLN A 55 -0.41 3.97 0.43
C GLN A 55 0.32 3.06 -0.56
N ASN A 56 0.65 3.57 -1.75
CA ASN A 56 1.41 2.83 -2.76
C ASN A 56 2.80 2.41 -2.25
N LEU A 57 3.49 3.31 -1.54
CA LEU A 57 4.79 2.99 -0.96
C LEU A 57 4.70 1.84 0.06
N VAL A 58 3.72 1.92 0.97
CA VAL A 58 3.51 0.88 2.00
C VAL A 58 3.13 -0.46 1.34
N PHE A 59 2.24 -0.46 0.36
CA PHE A 59 1.89 -1.68 -0.37
C PHE A 59 3.09 -2.29 -1.09
N SER A 60 3.92 -1.47 -1.74
CA SER A 60 5.15 -1.96 -2.38
C SER A 60 6.11 -2.59 -1.37
N GLN A 61 6.26 -2.00 -0.19
CA GLN A 61 7.07 -2.57 0.89
C GLN A 61 6.51 -3.90 1.38
N LEU A 62 5.19 -4.01 1.55
CA LEU A 62 4.54 -5.26 1.93
C LEU A 62 4.75 -6.36 0.88
N THR A 63 4.59 -6.03 -0.40
CA THR A 63 4.85 -6.96 -1.50
C THR A 63 6.30 -7.44 -1.51
N ASN A 64 7.27 -6.55 -1.31
CA ASN A 64 8.68 -6.93 -1.21
C ASN A 64 8.95 -7.83 -0.01
N PHE A 65 8.30 -7.57 1.12
CA PHE A 65 8.42 -8.40 2.31
C PHE A 65 7.84 -9.80 2.08
N ASP A 66 6.71 -9.91 1.38
CA ASP A 66 6.12 -11.19 1.01
C ASP A 66 7.07 -12.02 0.11
N TYR A 67 7.68 -11.39 -0.90
CA TYR A 67 8.72 -12.04 -1.70
C TYR A 67 9.91 -12.51 -0.85
N PHE A 68 10.34 -11.68 0.11
CA PHE A 68 11.42 -12.04 1.02
C PHE A 68 11.05 -13.27 1.86
N LEU A 69 9.86 -13.28 2.49
CA LEU A 69 9.40 -14.41 3.29
C LEU A 69 9.32 -15.71 2.48
N ASN A 70 8.79 -15.64 1.26
CA ASN A 70 8.74 -16.79 0.35
C ASN A 70 10.14 -17.32 0.03
N SER A 71 11.11 -16.43 -0.23
CA SER A 71 12.50 -16.80 -0.48
C SER A 71 13.17 -17.41 0.76
N PHE A 72 12.86 -16.88 1.94
CA PHE A 72 13.36 -17.37 3.21
C PHE A 72 12.80 -18.77 3.53
N GLU A 73 11.51 -18.99 3.30
CA GLU A 73 10.89 -20.30 3.48
C GLU A 73 11.52 -21.35 2.54
N ALA A 74 11.78 -20.98 1.28
CA ALA A 74 12.48 -21.86 0.34
C ALA A 74 13.89 -22.21 0.83
N ALA A 75 14.67 -21.21 1.28
CA ALA A 75 16.00 -21.43 1.85
C ALA A 75 15.95 -22.34 3.09
N SER A 76 14.95 -22.15 3.97
CA SER A 76 14.77 -22.99 5.15
C SER A 76 14.46 -24.44 4.79
N LYS A 77 13.67 -24.70 3.73
CA LYS A 77 13.41 -26.05 3.23
C LYS A 77 14.70 -26.70 2.73
N SER A 78 15.46 -25.99 1.89
CA SER A 78 16.76 -26.48 1.39
C SER A 78 17.75 -26.79 2.50
N LEU A 79 17.77 -26.01 3.59
CA LEU A 79 18.61 -26.28 4.75
C LEU A 79 18.20 -27.57 5.47
N ASN A 80 16.90 -27.82 5.60
CA ASN A 80 16.40 -29.06 6.18
C ASN A 80 16.74 -30.28 5.32
N ASP A 81 16.60 -30.15 4.00
CA ASP A 81 16.97 -31.22 3.06
C ASP A 81 18.47 -31.54 3.16
N LEU A 82 19.32 -30.50 3.21
CA LEU A 82 20.75 -30.67 3.41
C LEU A 82 21.08 -31.37 4.74
N LYS A 83 20.37 -31.02 5.81
CA LYS A 83 20.54 -31.68 7.12
C LYS A 83 20.20 -33.17 7.05
N CYS A 84 19.14 -33.54 6.33
CA CYS A 84 18.80 -34.95 6.10
C CYS A 84 19.91 -35.68 5.34
N HIS A 85 20.39 -35.10 4.24
CA HIS A 85 21.49 -35.69 3.46
C HIS A 85 22.78 -35.85 4.25
N LEU A 86 23.14 -34.88 5.11
CA LEU A 86 24.32 -35.00 5.97
C LEU A 86 24.19 -36.15 6.99
N LYS A 87 22.98 -36.38 7.51
CA LYS A 87 22.73 -37.52 8.40
C LYS A 87 22.93 -38.85 7.67
N ASP A 88 22.42 -38.97 6.45
CA ASP A 88 22.54 -40.18 5.64
C ASP A 88 23.99 -40.45 5.23
N ALA A 89 24.75 -39.39 4.91
CA ALA A 89 26.18 -39.47 4.64
C ALA A 89 26.97 -39.97 5.88
N GLY A 90 26.65 -39.44 7.07
CA GLY A 90 27.26 -39.89 8.32
C GLY A 90 27.02 -41.38 8.60
N LEU A 91 25.79 -41.86 8.40
CA LEU A 91 25.47 -43.29 8.53
C LEU A 91 26.24 -44.15 7.51
N SER A 92 26.40 -43.65 6.29
CA SER A 92 27.17 -44.33 5.25
C SER A 92 28.66 -44.44 5.61
N LEU A 93 29.24 -43.38 6.18
CA LEU A 93 30.64 -43.38 6.63
C LEU A 93 30.87 -44.39 7.76
N GLN A 94 29.96 -44.48 8.74
CA GLN A 94 30.06 -45.46 9.82
C GLN A 94 30.10 -46.90 9.28
N ARG A 95 29.25 -47.21 8.30
CA ARG A 95 29.25 -48.53 7.65
C ARG A 95 30.56 -48.82 6.91
N ILE A 96 31.14 -47.83 6.24
CA ILE A 96 32.42 -47.97 5.55
C ILE A 96 33.53 -48.28 6.57
N GLU A 97 33.56 -47.55 7.69
CA GLU A 97 34.53 -47.75 8.76
C GLU A 97 34.42 -49.14 9.40
N GLU A 98 33.19 -49.63 9.63
CA GLU A 98 32.95 -51.01 10.09
C GLU A 98 33.51 -52.05 9.12
N VAL A 99 33.28 -51.89 7.80
CA VAL A 99 33.81 -52.79 6.78
C VAL A 99 35.34 -52.75 6.72
N GLU A 100 35.94 -51.55 6.78
CA GLU A 100 37.40 -51.40 6.78
C GLU A 100 38.06 -52.08 7.99
N ASN A 101 37.45 -51.98 9.16
CA ASN A 101 37.97 -52.64 10.37
C ASN A 101 37.88 -54.16 10.24
N ASN A 102 36.76 -54.71 9.75
CA ASN A 102 36.61 -56.14 9.52
C ASN A 102 37.66 -56.69 8.54
N ILE A 103 38.00 -55.95 7.47
CA ILE A 103 39.03 -56.36 6.51
C ILE A 103 40.41 -56.42 7.19
N LYS A 104 40.76 -55.41 8.00
CA LYS A 104 42.04 -55.38 8.73
C LYS A 104 42.16 -56.50 9.74
N GLU A 105 41.07 -56.96 10.34
CA GLU A 105 41.07 -58.11 11.24
C GLU A 105 41.35 -59.42 10.48
N ILE A 106 40.76 -59.60 9.30
CA ILE A 106 40.99 -60.78 8.45
C ILE A 106 42.44 -60.83 7.94
N ASP A 107 43.04 -59.70 7.58
CA ASP A 107 44.43 -59.64 7.08
C ASP A 107 45.50 -59.85 8.18
N ASN A 108 45.11 -59.86 9.47
CA ASN A 108 46.01 -60.05 10.61
C ASN A 108 45.91 -61.44 11.27
N GLU A 109 45.05 -62.35 10.76
CA GLU A 109 45.00 -63.78 11.12
C GLU A 109 45.82 -64.66 10.17
#